data_AF-A0AAW9LQJ0-F1
#
_entry.id   AF-A0AAW9LQJ0-F1
#
_cell.length_a   1.000
_cell.length_b   1.000
_cell.length_c   1.000
_cell.angle_alpha   90.00
_cell.angle_beta   90.00
_cell.angle_gamma   90.00
#
_symmetry.space_group_name_H-M   'P 1'
#
loop_
_entity.id
_entity.type
_entity.pdbx_description
1 polymer ?
#
loop_
_entity_poly.entity_id
_entity_poly.type
_entity_poly.pdbx_seq_one_letter_code
_entity_poly.pdbx_strand_id
1 'polypeptide(L)'
;MKITKDRVVYAMSRDKVPVATVNSGSEVLFETCDCFSDQITSADAVFNELDWQRINPATGPVFIEGAEPGDCLKVSIKRITLTAQQAVMVTAPQLGVIGDELHEPTVTIVPIVEDHAVLPGNVRVPLKPMIGVIGVAPAGEPISCGTPDSHGGNMDCKMIAAGSTLWLPVNVPGALFGLGDLHAAMGDGEVSVCGLEVPGEVLVELTVVKNRQLPLPMLENNETIFTLASAVTLDDAAALAARNMAHFIADNTALTLAEAINVLSIAGDLQICQVVDPLKTCRYALPKTVAEQLSLSIDGGKHER
;
A
#
# COMPACT_ATOMS: atom_id res chain seq x y z
N MET A 1 9.45 15.46 11.27
CA MET A 1 8.72 15.09 12.52
C MET A 1 8.77 13.58 12.70
N LYS A 2 8.66 13.02 13.92
CA LYS A 2 8.59 11.57 14.17
C LYS A 2 7.27 11.19 14.86
N ILE A 3 6.58 10.16 14.36
CA ILE A 3 5.39 9.54 14.96
C ILE A 3 5.77 8.13 15.39
N THR A 4 5.56 7.83 16.66
CA THR A 4 6.01 6.60 17.31
C THR A 4 4.95 5.50 17.23
N LYS A 5 5.39 4.24 17.25
CA LYS A 5 4.54 3.05 17.03
C LYS A 5 3.59 2.70 18.19
N ASP A 6 3.60 3.47 19.28
CA ASP A 6 2.59 3.43 20.34
C ASP A 6 1.31 4.20 19.98
N ARG A 7 1.33 4.96 18.87
CA ARG A 7 0.22 5.77 18.38
C ARG A 7 -0.39 5.17 17.12
N VAL A 8 -1.18 4.11 17.31
CA VAL A 8 -1.73 3.30 16.22
C VAL A 8 -3.25 3.34 16.16
N VAL A 9 -3.78 3.09 14.97
CA VAL A 9 -5.19 2.79 14.72
C VAL A 9 -5.30 1.43 14.02
N TYR A 10 -6.43 0.76 14.24
CA TYR A 10 -6.79 -0.52 13.61
C TYR A 10 -7.92 -0.37 12.57
N ALA A 11 -8.37 0.88 12.36
CA ALA A 11 -9.33 1.23 11.33
C ALA A 11 -9.07 2.66 10.85
N MET A 12 -9.09 2.85 9.54
CA MET A 12 -9.10 4.14 8.88
C MET A 12 -10.47 4.77 9.10
N SER A 13 -10.52 5.94 9.75
CA SER A 13 -11.79 6.57 10.14
C SER A 13 -11.64 8.08 10.33
N ARG A 14 -12.68 8.79 9.89
CA ARG A 14 -12.80 10.25 10.06
C ARG A 14 -12.95 10.71 11.51
N ASP A 15 -13.32 9.80 12.41
CA ASP A 15 -13.59 10.10 13.81
C ASP A 15 -12.34 9.92 14.70
N LYS A 16 -11.21 9.51 14.10
CA LYS A 16 -9.94 9.37 14.82
C LYS A 16 -9.33 10.73 15.09
N VAL A 17 -8.96 10.96 16.35
CA VAL A 17 -8.22 12.16 16.77
C VAL A 17 -6.81 12.07 16.18
N PRO A 18 -6.34 13.09 15.45
CA PRO A 18 -5.00 13.07 14.88
C PRO A 18 -3.94 13.11 15.97
N VAL A 19 -2.88 12.33 15.78
CA VAL A 19 -1.77 12.23 16.74
C VAL A 19 -0.74 13.35 16.56
N ALA A 20 -0.77 14.00 15.40
CA ALA A 20 0.01 15.17 15.06
C ALA A 20 -0.62 15.93 13.89
N THR A 21 -0.23 17.19 13.74
CA THR A 21 -0.61 18.06 12.63
C THR A 21 0.64 18.58 11.93
N VAL A 22 0.66 18.54 10.60
CA VAL A 22 1.80 18.98 9.77
C VAL A 22 1.34 19.84 8.60
N ASN A 23 2.24 20.66 8.04
CA ASN A 23 1.96 21.41 6.82
C ASN A 23 2.19 20.54 5.58
N SER A 24 1.54 20.86 4.46
CA SER A 24 1.87 20.29 3.15
C SER A 24 3.37 20.46 2.84
N GLY A 25 3.99 19.42 2.27
CA GLY A 25 5.43 19.32 2.00
C GLY A 25 6.28 18.87 3.19
N SER A 26 5.66 18.52 4.33
CA SER A 26 6.42 18.09 5.52
C SER A 26 6.93 16.66 5.38
N GLU A 27 8.18 16.44 5.83
CA GLU A 27 8.72 15.10 6.04
C GLU A 27 8.36 14.57 7.43
N VAL A 28 7.81 13.34 7.45
CA VAL A 28 7.36 12.64 8.64
C VAL A 28 7.94 11.23 8.66
N LEU A 29 8.60 10.89 9.75
CA LEU A 29 9.12 9.56 10.05
C LEU A 29 8.10 8.80 10.90
N PHE A 30 7.61 7.67 10.42
CA PHE A 30 6.70 6.78 11.13
C PHE A 30 7.48 5.56 11.63
N GLU A 31 7.43 5.26 12.92
CA GLU A 31 7.76 3.91 13.41
C GLU A 31 6.54 3.01 13.27
N THR A 32 6.74 1.75 12.92
CA THR A 32 5.67 0.76 12.78
C THR A 32 5.97 -0.47 13.62
N CYS A 33 4.91 -1.08 14.15
CA CYS A 33 4.97 -2.50 14.52
C CYS A 33 4.89 -3.35 13.23
N ASP A 34 5.15 -4.65 13.36
CA ASP A 34 4.66 -5.62 12.38
C ASP A 34 3.12 -5.72 12.39
N CYS A 35 2.56 -6.44 11.42
CA CYS A 35 1.11 -6.61 11.29
C CYS A 35 0.45 -7.28 12.50
N PHE A 36 1.20 -8.03 13.30
CA PHE A 36 0.75 -8.67 14.53
C PHE A 36 0.88 -7.78 15.76
N SER A 37 1.18 -6.47 15.61
CA SER A 37 1.50 -5.57 16.74
C SER A 37 2.70 -6.04 17.57
N ASP A 38 3.71 -6.64 16.93
CA ASP A 38 4.92 -7.21 17.53
C ASP A 38 4.62 -8.34 18.55
N GLN A 39 3.44 -8.98 18.46
CA GLN A 39 3.04 -10.04 19.40
C GLN A 39 3.84 -11.34 19.22
N ILE A 40 4.33 -11.61 18.00
CA ILE A 40 5.08 -12.83 17.68
C ILE A 40 6.58 -12.56 17.78
N THR A 41 7.20 -13.04 18.85
CA THR A 41 8.64 -12.85 19.09
C THR A 41 9.49 -14.12 18.91
N SER A 42 8.85 -15.28 18.80
CA SER A 42 9.51 -16.58 18.61
C SER A 42 8.60 -17.57 17.88
N ALA A 43 9.17 -18.67 17.40
CA ALA A 43 8.41 -19.74 16.73
C ALA A 43 7.48 -20.52 17.69
N ASP A 44 7.72 -20.43 19.00
CA ASP A 44 6.87 -21.04 20.03
C ASP A 44 5.62 -20.19 20.34
N ALA A 45 5.45 -19.04 19.68
CA ALA A 45 4.27 -18.20 19.85
C ALA A 45 2.99 -18.99 19.49
N VAL A 46 2.03 -19.00 20.41
CA VAL A 46 0.78 -19.72 20.21
C VAL A 46 -0.15 -18.85 19.37
N PHE A 47 -0.36 -19.23 18.12
CA PHE A 47 -1.22 -18.52 17.16
C PHE A 47 -2.62 -18.18 17.72
N ASN A 48 -3.22 -19.11 18.46
CA ASN A 48 -4.56 -18.93 19.05
C ASN A 48 -4.59 -17.97 20.27
N GLU A 49 -3.43 -17.58 20.80
CA GLU A 49 -3.31 -16.63 21.91
C GLU A 49 -3.05 -15.19 21.44
N LEU A 50 -2.92 -14.97 20.12
CA LEU A 50 -2.79 -13.62 19.56
C LEU A 50 -4.07 -12.81 19.80
N ASP A 51 -3.90 -11.54 20.17
CA ASP A 51 -4.99 -10.59 20.22
C ASP A 51 -5.34 -10.14 18.80
N TRP A 52 -6.35 -10.80 18.23
CA TRP A 52 -6.87 -10.53 16.89
C TRP A 52 -7.51 -9.14 16.74
N GLN A 53 -7.83 -8.45 17.84
CA GLN A 53 -8.29 -7.05 17.78
C GLN A 53 -7.14 -6.07 17.55
N ARG A 54 -5.90 -6.55 17.63
CA ARG A 54 -4.67 -5.78 17.50
C ARG A 54 -3.87 -6.19 16.25
N ILE A 55 -4.54 -6.58 15.18
CA ILE A 55 -3.92 -6.91 13.89
C ILE A 55 -4.00 -5.73 12.93
N ASN A 56 -2.97 -5.56 12.10
CA ASN A 56 -2.78 -4.48 11.14
C ASN A 56 -2.78 -3.08 11.80
N PRO A 57 -1.91 -2.82 12.80
CA PRO A 57 -1.75 -1.48 13.36
C PRO A 57 -1.16 -0.52 12.31
N ALA A 58 -1.87 0.58 12.03
CA ALA A 58 -1.33 1.70 11.27
C ALA A 58 -0.95 2.84 12.22
N THR A 59 0.31 3.28 12.18
CA THR A 59 0.79 4.43 12.95
C THR A 59 0.21 5.72 12.38
N GLY A 60 -0.44 6.51 13.23
CA GLY A 60 -1.20 7.71 12.83
C GLY A 60 -2.50 7.89 13.63
N PRO A 61 -3.48 8.66 13.11
CA PRO A 61 -3.41 9.41 11.85
C PRO A 61 -2.74 10.78 12.03
N VAL A 62 -2.04 11.24 11.00
CA VAL A 62 -1.50 12.60 10.89
C VAL A 62 -2.49 13.48 10.12
N PHE A 63 -2.77 14.66 10.66
CA PHE A 63 -3.57 15.69 10.01
C PHE A 63 -2.65 16.58 9.14
N ILE A 64 -3.01 16.80 7.88
CA ILE A 64 -2.27 17.68 6.98
C ILE A 64 -3.02 18.99 6.79
N GLU A 65 -2.44 20.10 7.27
CA GLU A 65 -3.03 21.43 7.18
C GLU A 65 -3.34 21.82 5.73
N GLY A 66 -4.55 22.33 5.53
CA GLY A 66 -5.05 22.76 4.22
C GLY A 66 -5.52 21.64 3.28
N ALA A 67 -5.47 20.36 3.68
CA ALA A 67 -6.09 19.27 2.92
C ALA A 67 -7.62 19.29 3.09
N GLU A 68 -8.36 19.34 1.98
CA GLU A 68 -9.82 19.40 1.96
C GLU A 68 -10.41 18.31 1.07
N PRO A 69 -11.66 17.84 1.33
CA PRO A 69 -12.32 16.86 0.48
C PRO A 69 -12.28 17.22 -1.02
N GLY A 70 -11.81 16.29 -1.84
CA GLY A 70 -11.64 16.47 -3.29
C GLY A 70 -10.21 16.82 -3.73
N ASP A 71 -9.31 17.10 -2.81
CA ASP A 71 -7.87 17.18 -3.09
C ASP A 71 -7.25 15.78 -3.27
N CYS A 72 -6.01 15.77 -3.75
CA CYS A 72 -5.15 14.59 -3.68
C CYS A 72 -4.08 14.76 -2.60
N LEU A 73 -3.78 13.70 -1.86
CA LEU A 73 -2.59 13.61 -1.03
C LEU A 73 -1.50 12.85 -1.81
N LYS A 74 -0.44 13.56 -2.16
CA LYS A 74 0.79 13.01 -2.74
C LYS A 74 1.72 12.59 -1.60
N VAL A 75 2.04 11.31 -1.54
CA VAL A 75 2.88 10.67 -0.52
C VAL A 75 4.15 10.15 -1.18
N SER A 76 5.25 10.89 -1.06
CA SER A 76 6.55 10.44 -1.58
C SER A 76 7.28 9.61 -0.53
N ILE A 77 7.51 8.32 -0.82
CA ILE A 77 8.15 7.38 0.09
C ILE A 77 9.66 7.51 -0.08
N LYS A 78 10.31 8.19 0.85
CA LYS A 78 11.75 8.52 0.74
C LYS A 78 12.63 7.37 1.19
N ARG A 79 12.25 6.69 2.27
CA ARG A 79 13.05 5.63 2.88
C ARG A 79 12.18 4.67 3.68
N ILE A 80 12.52 3.39 3.62
CA ILE A 80 12.01 2.33 4.50
C ILE A 80 13.24 1.71 5.18
N THR A 81 13.21 1.56 6.49
CA THR A 81 14.30 0.99 7.30
C THR A 81 13.73 -0.10 8.19
N LEU A 82 14.17 -1.34 7.97
CA LEU A 82 13.81 -2.45 8.84
C LEU A 82 14.57 -2.32 10.16
N THR A 83 13.88 -2.51 11.28
CA THR A 83 14.50 -2.34 12.61
C THR A 83 14.76 -3.66 13.33
N ALA A 84 14.26 -4.77 12.78
CA ALA A 84 14.49 -6.12 13.28
C ALA A 84 15.47 -6.90 12.39
N GLN A 85 16.17 -7.86 13.00
CA GLN A 85 17.04 -8.83 12.30
C GLN A 85 16.31 -10.15 11.99
N GLN A 86 15.00 -10.19 12.23
CA GLN A 86 14.13 -11.30 11.89
C GLN A 86 12.78 -10.75 11.44
N ALA A 87 12.11 -11.50 10.58
CA ALA A 87 10.74 -11.27 10.16
C ALA A 87 9.87 -12.47 10.57
N VAL A 88 8.57 -12.29 10.53
CA VAL A 88 7.58 -13.32 10.88
C VAL A 88 6.78 -13.69 9.64
N MET A 89 6.50 -14.99 9.49
CA MET A 89 5.47 -15.48 8.60
C MET A 89 4.52 -16.36 9.39
N VAL A 90 3.25 -16.36 9.01
CA VAL A 90 2.24 -17.23 9.57
C VAL A 90 1.43 -17.87 8.47
N THR A 91 1.25 -19.19 8.55
CA THR A 91 0.27 -19.93 7.76
C THR A 91 -0.72 -20.58 8.71
N ALA A 92 -2.00 -20.64 8.32
CA ALA A 92 -3.01 -21.30 9.14
C ALA A 92 -4.13 -21.89 8.28
N PRO A 93 -4.90 -22.88 8.80
CA PRO A 93 -6.04 -23.43 8.11
C PRO A 93 -7.02 -22.33 7.68
N GLN A 94 -7.50 -22.43 6.43
CA GLN A 94 -8.43 -21.49 5.79
C GLN A 94 -7.88 -20.06 5.54
N LEU A 95 -6.59 -19.79 5.82
CA LEU A 95 -5.96 -18.51 5.51
C LEU A 95 -5.10 -18.58 4.25
N GLY A 96 -5.16 -17.53 3.44
CA GLY A 96 -4.44 -17.47 2.17
C GLY A 96 -5.11 -18.30 1.06
N VAL A 97 -4.39 -18.49 -0.05
CA VAL A 97 -4.91 -19.15 -1.26
C VAL A 97 -5.03 -20.67 -1.11
N ILE A 98 -4.10 -21.27 -0.35
CA ILE A 98 -3.95 -22.73 -0.19
C ILE A 98 -4.12 -23.11 1.30
N GLY A 99 -4.81 -22.26 2.06
CA GLY A 99 -5.05 -22.50 3.49
C GLY A 99 -5.96 -23.68 3.76
N ASP A 100 -6.79 -24.07 2.80
CA ASP A 100 -7.71 -25.21 2.89
C ASP A 100 -6.99 -26.58 2.93
N GLU A 101 -5.74 -26.65 2.47
CA GLU A 101 -4.90 -27.85 2.56
C GLU A 101 -4.12 -27.96 3.89
N LEU A 102 -4.13 -26.91 4.72
CA LEU A 102 -3.44 -26.88 6.00
C LEU A 102 -4.31 -27.41 7.14
N HIS A 103 -3.67 -28.11 8.08
CA HIS A 103 -4.34 -28.76 9.21
C HIS A 103 -4.04 -28.10 10.56
N GLU A 104 -2.98 -27.31 10.65
CA GLU A 104 -2.55 -26.60 11.85
C GLU A 104 -1.85 -25.28 11.51
N PRO A 105 -1.91 -24.26 12.38
CA PRO A 105 -1.17 -23.03 12.19
C PRO A 105 0.32 -23.24 12.39
N THR A 106 1.14 -22.55 11.60
CA THR A 106 2.60 -22.55 11.72
C THR A 106 3.12 -21.12 11.75
N VAL A 107 3.88 -20.79 12.79
CA VAL A 107 4.67 -19.56 12.88
C VAL A 107 6.09 -19.86 12.41
N THR A 108 6.57 -19.10 11.43
CA THR A 108 7.96 -19.19 10.95
C THR A 108 8.68 -17.89 11.26
N ILE A 109 9.74 -17.97 12.07
CA ILE A 109 10.68 -16.87 12.26
C ILE A 109 11.74 -16.96 11.16
N VAL A 110 11.84 -15.91 10.34
CA VAL A 110 12.74 -15.84 9.19
C VAL A 110 13.90 -14.91 9.52
N PRO A 111 15.14 -15.43 9.63
CA PRO A 111 16.31 -14.59 9.86
C PRO A 111 16.59 -13.66 8.68
N ILE A 112 16.95 -12.42 8.99
CA ILE A 112 17.49 -11.46 8.02
C ILE A 112 19.02 -11.46 8.18
N VAL A 113 19.71 -11.88 7.12
CA VAL A 113 21.17 -11.95 7.07
C VAL A 113 21.64 -11.08 5.92
N GLU A 114 22.36 -10.00 6.25
CA GLU A 114 22.78 -8.97 5.29
C GLU A 114 21.56 -8.35 4.60
N ASP A 115 21.46 -8.47 3.28
CA ASP A 115 20.38 -7.98 2.42
C ASP A 115 19.43 -9.11 1.96
N HIS A 116 19.40 -10.23 2.68
CA HIS A 116 18.54 -11.38 2.36
C HIS A 116 17.74 -11.90 3.56
N ALA A 117 16.51 -12.34 3.29
CA ALA A 117 15.76 -13.22 4.17
C ALA A 117 16.09 -14.69 3.86
N VAL A 118 16.27 -15.52 4.90
CA VAL A 118 16.60 -16.94 4.76
C VAL A 118 15.39 -17.81 5.11
N LEU A 119 14.63 -18.19 4.10
CA LEU A 119 13.42 -18.99 4.22
C LEU A 119 13.73 -20.51 4.39
N PRO A 120 12.72 -21.32 4.79
CA PRO A 120 12.84 -22.77 4.83
C PRO A 120 13.44 -23.36 3.54
N GLY A 121 14.25 -24.41 3.70
CA GLY A 121 15.02 -24.98 2.59
C GLY A 121 16.26 -24.18 2.18
N ASN A 122 16.68 -23.19 2.99
CA ASN A 122 17.80 -22.29 2.71
C ASN A 122 17.60 -21.45 1.44
N VAL A 123 16.34 -21.12 1.14
CA VAL A 123 15.99 -20.21 0.04
C VAL A 123 16.31 -18.78 0.49
N ARG A 124 17.23 -18.12 -0.22
CA ARG A 124 17.65 -16.74 0.08
C ARG A 124 16.90 -15.78 -0.84
N VAL A 125 16.08 -14.92 -0.25
CA VAL A 125 15.29 -13.91 -0.98
C VAL A 125 15.86 -12.53 -0.69
N PRO A 126 16.23 -11.73 -1.71
CA PRO A 126 16.67 -10.36 -1.50
C PRO A 126 15.58 -9.53 -0.82
N LEU A 127 15.97 -8.71 0.16
CA LEU A 127 15.05 -7.78 0.80
C LEU A 127 14.55 -6.77 -0.22
N LYS A 128 13.23 -6.58 -0.25
CA LYS A 128 12.55 -5.54 -1.03
C LYS A 128 11.50 -4.88 -0.13
N PRO A 129 11.92 -4.02 0.80
CA PRO A 129 11.01 -3.46 1.79
C PRO A 129 9.87 -2.67 1.14
N MET A 130 8.65 -2.93 1.59
CA MET A 130 7.43 -2.28 1.11
C MET A 130 6.48 -1.97 2.27
N ILE A 131 5.44 -1.18 1.97
CA ILE A 131 4.38 -0.81 2.92
C ILE A 131 3.08 -1.51 2.47
N GLY A 132 2.52 -2.38 3.30
CA GLY A 132 1.27 -3.10 3.05
C GLY A 132 0.04 -2.22 3.32
N VAL A 133 -0.04 -1.69 4.54
CA VAL A 133 -1.08 -0.75 4.96
C VAL A 133 -0.63 0.70 4.82
N ILE A 134 -1.27 1.45 3.92
CA ILE A 134 -1.08 2.89 3.78
C ILE A 134 -2.35 3.56 3.28
N GLY A 135 -2.84 4.58 3.97
CA GLY A 135 -4.14 5.16 3.62
C GLY A 135 -4.48 6.46 4.33
N VAL A 136 -5.65 6.96 3.98
CA VAL A 136 -6.32 8.13 4.57
C VAL A 136 -7.67 7.73 5.14
N ALA A 137 -8.31 8.59 5.92
CA ALA A 137 -9.65 8.30 6.38
C ALA A 137 -10.66 8.28 5.22
N PRO A 138 -11.60 7.30 5.17
CA PRO A 138 -12.73 7.35 4.26
C PRO A 138 -13.73 8.45 4.66
N ALA A 139 -14.56 8.90 3.72
CA ALA A 139 -15.65 9.86 4.01
C ALA A 139 -16.80 9.22 4.81
N GLY A 140 -17.00 7.92 4.63
CA GLY A 140 -18.09 7.13 5.22
C GLY A 140 -17.72 6.46 6.54
N GLU A 141 -18.26 5.27 6.74
CA GLU A 141 -18.01 4.45 7.93
C GLU A 141 -16.52 4.06 8.06
N PRO A 142 -16.04 3.80 9.29
CA PRO A 142 -14.71 3.24 9.52
C PRO A 142 -14.46 1.97 8.71
N ILE A 143 -13.28 1.86 8.11
CA ILE A 143 -12.83 0.64 7.42
C ILE A 143 -11.62 0.07 8.16
N SER A 144 -11.63 -1.24 8.43
CA SER A 144 -10.50 -1.94 9.06
C SER A 144 -9.20 -1.67 8.32
N CYS A 145 -8.09 -1.51 9.04
CA CYS A 145 -6.77 -1.36 8.41
C CYS A 145 -6.41 -2.56 7.54
N GLY A 146 -6.96 -3.76 7.81
CA GLY A 146 -6.82 -4.96 6.98
C GLY A 146 -7.81 -5.08 5.81
N THR A 147 -8.39 -3.97 5.33
CA THR A 147 -9.28 -3.99 4.16
C THR A 147 -8.91 -2.84 3.24
N PRO A 148 -8.44 -3.09 2.01
CA PRO A 148 -8.17 -2.02 1.07
C PRO A 148 -9.45 -1.51 0.42
N ASP A 149 -9.46 -0.24 0.04
CA ASP A 149 -10.50 0.38 -0.78
C ASP A 149 -9.90 1.63 -1.48
N SER A 150 -10.74 2.47 -2.06
CA SER A 150 -10.45 3.79 -2.61
C SER A 150 -9.62 4.72 -1.70
N HIS A 151 -9.66 4.52 -0.38
CA HIS A 151 -8.88 5.30 0.60
C HIS A 151 -7.44 4.80 0.81
N GLY A 152 -7.02 3.75 0.08
CA GLY A 152 -5.80 2.98 0.36
C GLY A 152 -6.12 1.79 1.26
N GLY A 153 -5.45 1.72 2.42
CA GLY A 153 -5.61 0.60 3.36
C GLY A 153 -4.65 -0.54 3.04
N ASN A 154 -5.08 -1.79 3.23
CA ASN A 154 -4.27 -3.01 3.03
C ASN A 154 -4.09 -3.37 1.55
N MET A 155 -3.35 -2.54 0.81
CA MET A 155 -3.23 -2.73 -0.64
C MET A 155 -2.24 -3.82 -1.02
N ASP A 156 -1.31 -4.16 -0.11
CA ASP A 156 -0.22 -5.12 -0.27
C ASP A 156 0.35 -5.11 -1.68
N CYS A 157 0.75 -3.90 -2.08
CA CYS A 157 1.33 -3.63 -3.37
C CYS A 157 2.82 -3.43 -3.20
N LYS A 158 3.62 -4.41 -3.62
CA LYS A 158 5.10 -4.36 -3.53
C LYS A 158 5.76 -3.18 -4.25
N MET A 159 4.98 -2.45 -5.06
CA MET A 159 5.46 -1.23 -5.73
C MET A 159 5.43 -0.01 -4.79
N ILE A 160 4.70 -0.07 -3.66
CA ILE A 160 4.69 0.94 -2.60
C ILE A 160 5.96 0.76 -1.75
N ALA A 161 7.07 1.24 -2.31
CA ALA A 161 8.40 1.09 -1.76
C ALA A 161 9.17 2.43 -1.79
N ALA A 162 10.37 2.46 -1.20
CA ALA A 162 11.23 3.63 -1.27
C ALA A 162 11.51 4.05 -2.74
N GLY A 163 11.39 5.35 -3.01
CA GLY A 163 11.49 5.94 -4.35
C GLY A 163 10.17 5.99 -5.13
N SER A 164 9.09 5.40 -4.62
CA SER A 164 7.76 5.54 -5.21
C SER A 164 6.98 6.71 -4.62
N THR A 165 5.96 7.18 -5.34
CA THR A 165 5.01 8.20 -4.88
C THR A 165 3.59 7.69 -5.04
N LEU A 166 2.89 7.58 -3.91
CA LEU A 166 1.50 7.16 -3.85
C LEU A 166 0.59 8.40 -3.82
N TRP A 167 -0.53 8.32 -4.52
CA TRP A 167 -1.55 9.35 -4.62
C TRP A 167 -2.83 8.79 -4.03
N LEU A 168 -3.32 9.44 -2.97
CA LEU A 168 -4.53 9.05 -2.24
C LEU A 168 -5.57 10.18 -2.32
N PRO A 169 -6.87 9.86 -2.25
CA PRO A 169 -7.89 10.90 -2.16
C PRO A 169 -7.82 11.59 -0.80
N VAL A 170 -8.13 12.89 -0.76
CA VAL A 170 -8.53 13.55 0.48
C VAL A 170 -10.05 13.47 0.55
N ASN A 171 -10.56 12.63 1.45
CA ASN A 171 -11.99 12.42 1.63
C ASN A 171 -12.59 13.24 2.78
N VAL A 172 -11.74 13.66 3.72
CA VAL A 172 -12.08 14.42 4.92
C VAL A 172 -11.03 15.52 5.19
N PRO A 173 -11.38 16.58 5.93
CA PRO A 173 -10.41 17.61 6.30
C PRO A 173 -9.15 17.02 6.94
N GLY A 174 -7.99 17.45 6.46
CA GLY A 174 -6.69 16.96 6.96
C GLY A 174 -6.27 15.58 6.46
N ALA A 175 -7.08 14.91 5.63
CA ALA A 175 -6.92 13.55 5.12
C ALA A 175 -6.88 12.42 6.18
N LEU A 176 -6.25 12.65 7.34
CA LEU A 176 -6.00 11.67 8.40
C LEU A 176 -5.19 10.47 7.89
N PHE A 177 -3.94 10.74 7.54
CA PHE A 177 -3.02 9.78 6.94
C PHE A 177 -2.39 8.84 7.98
N GLY A 178 -2.32 7.55 7.68
CA GLY A 178 -1.61 6.55 8.48
C GLY A 178 -0.97 5.46 7.62
N LEU A 179 0.06 4.81 8.17
CA LEU A 179 0.73 3.68 7.53
C LEU A 179 1.21 2.66 8.56
N GLY A 180 1.36 1.41 8.16
CA GLY A 180 1.81 0.31 9.00
C GLY A 180 2.23 -0.88 8.14
N ASP A 181 2.31 -2.05 8.77
CA ASP A 181 2.41 -3.34 8.08
C ASP A 181 3.54 -3.37 7.03
N LEU A 182 4.78 -3.32 7.51
CA LEU A 182 5.92 -3.38 6.61
C LEU A 182 6.27 -4.83 6.33
N HIS A 183 6.58 -5.11 5.06
CA HIS A 183 7.15 -6.39 4.66
C HIS A 183 8.61 -6.23 4.27
N ALA A 184 9.46 -7.13 4.76
CA ALA A 184 10.86 -7.20 4.36
C ALA A 184 11.01 -7.67 2.90
N ALA A 185 10.09 -8.51 2.44
CA ALA A 185 9.86 -8.90 1.06
C ALA A 185 8.46 -9.51 0.93
N MET A 186 7.85 -9.36 -0.24
CA MET A 186 6.55 -9.98 -0.58
C MET A 186 6.44 -10.21 -2.09
N GLY A 187 5.79 -11.31 -2.49
CA GLY A 187 5.47 -11.60 -3.89
C GLY A 187 4.09 -11.06 -4.29
N ASP A 188 3.86 -10.88 -5.60
CA ASP A 188 2.50 -10.57 -6.05
C ASP A 188 1.57 -11.75 -5.74
N GLY A 189 0.41 -11.43 -5.16
CA GLY A 189 -0.61 -12.37 -4.73
C GLY A 189 -0.59 -12.65 -3.23
N GLU A 190 0.55 -12.50 -2.54
CA GLU A 190 0.68 -12.72 -1.09
C GLU A 190 0.04 -14.05 -0.63
N VAL A 191 0.31 -15.12 -1.39
CA VAL A 191 -0.55 -16.31 -1.39
C VAL A 191 -0.68 -17.04 -0.04
N SER A 192 0.25 -16.82 0.88
CA SER A 192 0.24 -17.44 2.22
C SER A 192 -0.65 -16.75 3.24
N VAL A 193 -1.22 -15.56 2.94
CA VAL A 193 -1.91 -14.61 3.84
C VAL A 193 -1.04 -13.47 4.40
N CYS A 194 0.28 -13.57 4.25
CA CYS A 194 1.21 -12.60 4.81
C CYS A 194 2.46 -12.47 3.95
N GLY A 195 3.13 -11.32 4.06
CA GLY A 195 4.49 -11.12 3.58
C GLY A 195 5.54 -11.63 4.58
N LEU A 196 6.75 -11.07 4.50
CA LEU A 196 7.74 -11.15 5.57
C LEU A 196 7.51 -10.02 6.57
N GLU A 197 6.63 -10.25 7.55
CA GLU A 197 6.17 -9.26 8.52
C GLU A 197 7.31 -8.74 9.40
N VAL A 198 7.47 -7.41 9.46
CA VAL A 198 8.62 -6.81 10.16
C VAL A 198 8.31 -5.40 10.70
N PRO A 199 8.78 -5.03 11.90
CA PRO A 199 8.71 -3.65 12.36
C PRO A 199 9.78 -2.78 11.69
N GLY A 200 9.49 -1.49 11.52
CA GLY A 200 10.45 -0.59 10.89
C GLY A 200 10.15 0.89 11.05
N GLU A 201 10.86 1.67 10.25
CA GLU A 201 10.65 3.11 10.13
C GLU A 201 10.43 3.48 8.66
N VAL A 202 9.47 4.36 8.39
CA VAL A 202 9.19 4.90 7.05
C VAL A 202 9.29 6.42 7.08
N LEU A 203 10.14 6.99 6.23
CA LEU A 203 10.20 8.42 5.98
C LEU A 203 9.37 8.76 4.74
N VAL A 204 8.32 9.56 4.92
CA VAL A 204 7.48 10.06 3.82
C VAL A 204 7.46 11.58 3.80
N GLU A 205 7.25 12.15 2.61
CA GLU A 205 6.87 13.55 2.43
C GLU A 205 5.38 13.59 2.05
N LEU A 206 4.60 14.43 2.74
CA LEU A 206 3.16 14.54 2.58
C LEU A 206 2.80 15.88 1.95
N THR A 207 2.32 15.87 0.70
CA THR A 207 2.00 17.07 -0.08
C THR A 207 0.55 17.07 -0.54
N VAL A 208 -0.17 18.15 -0.23
CA VAL A 208 -1.55 18.36 -0.70
C VAL A 208 -1.51 18.93 -2.11
N VAL A 209 -2.23 18.30 -3.03
CA VAL A 209 -2.37 18.74 -4.42
C VAL A 209 -3.81 19.13 -4.68
N LYS A 210 -4.01 20.43 -4.93
CA LYS A 210 -5.31 21.03 -5.22
C LYS A 210 -5.69 20.86 -6.70
N ASN A 211 -7.00 20.82 -6.97
CA ASN A 211 -7.56 20.89 -8.33
C ASN A 211 -7.04 19.82 -9.31
N ARG A 212 -6.69 18.63 -8.81
CA ARG A 212 -6.23 17.52 -9.63
C ARG A 212 -7.21 16.35 -9.50
N GLN A 213 -7.92 16.06 -10.59
CA GLN A 213 -8.82 14.91 -10.67
C GLN A 213 -8.04 13.70 -11.18
N LEU A 214 -8.02 12.63 -10.40
CA LEU A 214 -7.32 11.38 -10.69
C LEU A 214 -8.19 10.19 -10.26
N PRO A 215 -8.09 9.04 -10.96
CA PRO A 215 -8.69 7.80 -10.51
C PRO A 215 -7.81 7.15 -9.43
N LEU A 216 -7.96 7.61 -8.20
CA LEU A 216 -7.16 7.22 -7.04
C LEU A 216 -7.61 5.87 -6.45
N PRO A 217 -6.72 5.07 -5.83
CA PRO A 217 -5.29 5.34 -5.66
C PRO A 217 -4.47 5.19 -6.95
N MET A 218 -3.48 6.05 -7.11
CA MET A 218 -2.46 5.93 -8.15
C MET A 218 -1.08 5.87 -7.53
N LEU A 219 -0.13 5.24 -8.21
CA LEU A 219 1.25 5.14 -7.77
C LEU A 219 2.16 5.43 -8.95
N GLU A 220 3.33 5.99 -8.70
CA GLU A 220 4.40 5.98 -9.68
C GLU A 220 5.74 5.66 -9.03
N ASN A 221 6.61 5.03 -9.80
CA ASN A 221 8.03 4.93 -9.49
C ASN A 221 8.83 5.58 -10.63
N ASN A 222 10.13 5.32 -10.71
CA ASN A 222 10.98 5.91 -11.75
C ASN A 222 10.62 5.47 -13.18
N GLU A 223 9.94 4.34 -13.34
CA GLU A 223 9.76 3.67 -14.64
C GLU A 223 8.30 3.52 -15.06
N THR A 224 7.35 3.60 -14.15
CA THR A 224 5.98 3.17 -14.39
C THR A 224 4.97 4.01 -13.61
N ILE A 225 3.83 4.28 -14.23
CA ILE A 225 2.62 4.82 -13.61
C ILE A 225 1.65 3.67 -13.41
N PHE A 226 1.04 3.60 -12.23
CA PHE A 226 0.07 2.58 -11.87
C PHE A 226 -1.25 3.19 -11.44
N THR A 227 -2.35 2.57 -11.85
CA THR A 227 -3.65 2.71 -11.18
C THR A 227 -3.88 1.47 -10.33
N LEU A 228 -4.31 1.66 -9.09
CA LEU A 228 -4.62 0.57 -8.16
C LEU A 228 -6.13 0.49 -7.98
N ALA A 229 -6.64 -0.71 -7.78
CA ALA A 229 -8.04 -0.91 -7.47
C ALA A 229 -8.23 -2.17 -6.64
N SER A 230 -9.16 -2.08 -5.70
CA SER A 230 -9.57 -3.19 -4.85
C SER A 230 -11.06 -3.47 -5.02
N ALA A 231 -11.42 -4.75 -5.06
CA ALA A 231 -12.80 -5.19 -5.20
C ALA A 231 -12.99 -6.59 -4.59
N VAL A 232 -14.24 -7.04 -4.48
CA VAL A 232 -14.55 -8.35 -3.87
C VAL A 232 -13.91 -9.50 -4.64
N THR A 233 -13.90 -9.40 -5.97
CA THR A 233 -13.29 -10.40 -6.85
C THR A 233 -12.04 -9.86 -7.53
N LEU A 234 -11.14 -10.77 -7.90
CA LEU A 234 -9.94 -10.41 -8.63
C LEU A 234 -10.28 -9.85 -10.03
N ASP A 235 -11.29 -10.41 -10.70
CA ASP A 235 -11.78 -9.94 -11.99
C ASP A 235 -12.30 -8.50 -11.92
N ASP A 236 -13.09 -8.16 -10.89
CA ASP A 236 -13.60 -6.80 -10.72
C ASP A 236 -12.46 -5.81 -10.40
N ALA A 237 -11.52 -6.19 -9.54
CA ALA A 237 -10.36 -5.37 -9.20
C ALA A 237 -9.49 -5.13 -10.44
N ALA A 238 -9.28 -6.17 -11.23
CA ALA A 238 -8.51 -6.11 -12.47
C ALA A 238 -9.17 -5.22 -13.52
N ALA A 239 -10.48 -5.37 -13.72
CA ALA A 239 -11.26 -4.54 -14.62
C ALA A 239 -11.29 -3.07 -14.18
N LEU A 240 -11.40 -2.81 -12.87
CA LEU A 240 -11.41 -1.46 -12.31
C LEU A 240 -10.04 -0.78 -12.45
N ALA A 241 -8.93 -1.47 -12.18
CA ALA A 241 -7.59 -0.93 -12.36
C ALA A 241 -7.34 -0.54 -13.83
N ALA A 242 -7.72 -1.41 -14.79
CA ALA A 242 -7.59 -1.13 -16.23
C ALA A 242 -8.49 0.03 -16.68
N ARG A 243 -9.75 0.06 -16.20
CA ARG A 243 -10.69 1.16 -16.45
C ARG A 243 -10.13 2.49 -15.97
N ASN A 244 -9.61 2.52 -14.75
CA ASN A 244 -9.01 3.71 -14.15
C ASN A 244 -7.86 4.24 -15.02
N MET A 245 -6.97 3.37 -15.52
CA MET A 245 -5.87 3.81 -16.39
C MET A 245 -6.40 4.33 -17.74
N ALA A 246 -7.41 3.66 -18.33
CA ALA A 246 -7.95 4.07 -19.62
C ALA A 246 -8.60 5.46 -19.54
N HIS A 247 -9.35 5.72 -18.47
CA HIS A 247 -9.92 7.05 -18.20
C HIS A 247 -8.84 8.07 -17.89
N PHE A 248 -7.82 7.72 -17.09
CA PHE A 248 -6.69 8.61 -16.84
C PHE A 248 -6.02 9.08 -18.15
N ILE A 249 -5.78 8.17 -19.10
CA ILE A 249 -5.23 8.54 -20.42
C ILE A 249 -6.23 9.40 -21.20
N ALA A 250 -7.48 8.97 -21.34
CA ALA A 250 -8.47 9.67 -22.17
C ALA A 250 -8.77 11.09 -21.65
N ASP A 251 -8.85 11.26 -20.33
CA ASP A 251 -9.20 12.53 -19.70
C ASP A 251 -8.02 13.54 -19.69
N ASN A 252 -6.79 13.06 -19.93
CA ASN A 252 -5.57 13.87 -19.85
C ASN A 252 -4.80 13.96 -21.17
N THR A 253 -5.34 13.41 -22.25
CA THR A 253 -4.73 13.45 -23.58
C THR A 253 -5.78 13.79 -24.64
N ALA A 254 -5.37 13.80 -25.92
CA ALA A 254 -6.30 13.96 -27.04
C ALA A 254 -6.93 12.64 -27.51
N LEU A 255 -6.56 11.50 -26.90
CA LEU A 255 -7.07 10.19 -27.29
C LEU A 255 -8.51 10.00 -26.87
N THR A 256 -9.30 9.34 -27.72
CA THR A 256 -10.59 8.79 -27.33
C THR A 256 -10.41 7.64 -26.33
N LEU A 257 -11.45 7.31 -25.57
CA LEU A 257 -11.42 6.16 -24.67
C LEU A 257 -11.08 4.85 -25.39
N ALA A 258 -11.56 4.66 -26.62
CA ALA A 258 -11.25 3.47 -27.42
C ALA A 258 -9.78 3.38 -27.80
N GLU A 259 -9.16 4.50 -28.17
CA GLU A 259 -7.72 4.57 -28.47
C GLU A 259 -6.87 4.35 -27.22
N ALA A 260 -7.27 4.95 -26.08
CA ALA A 260 -6.61 4.71 -24.80
C ALA A 260 -6.62 3.22 -24.44
N ILE A 261 -7.77 2.54 -24.56
CA ILE A 261 -7.88 1.10 -24.34
C ILE A 261 -6.95 0.30 -25.27
N ASN A 262 -6.86 0.67 -26.55
CA ASN A 262 -5.96 0.01 -27.50
C ASN A 262 -4.49 0.16 -27.11
N VAL A 263 -4.08 1.35 -26.64
CA VAL A 263 -2.72 1.57 -26.13
C VAL A 263 -2.44 0.66 -24.94
N LEU A 264 -3.36 0.65 -23.97
CA LEU A 264 -3.23 -0.20 -22.79
C LEU A 264 -3.05 -1.66 -23.16
N SER A 265 -3.92 -2.19 -24.04
CA SER A 265 -3.91 -3.60 -24.44
C SER A 265 -2.59 -4.08 -25.07
N ILE A 266 -1.74 -3.18 -25.56
CA ILE A 266 -0.47 -3.50 -26.22
C ILE A 266 0.75 -3.10 -25.39
N ALA A 267 0.66 -2.00 -24.66
CA ALA A 267 1.82 -1.34 -24.07
C ALA A 267 1.81 -1.30 -22.53
N GLY A 268 0.76 -1.81 -21.89
CA GLY A 268 0.67 -1.89 -20.44
C GLY A 268 0.42 -3.31 -19.94
N ASP A 269 0.57 -3.48 -18.62
CA ASP A 269 0.47 -4.76 -17.94
C ASP A 269 -0.56 -4.69 -16.82
N LEU A 270 -1.54 -5.59 -16.83
CA LEU A 270 -2.43 -5.81 -15.69
C LEU A 270 -1.77 -6.79 -14.72
N GLN A 271 -1.64 -6.41 -13.46
CA GLN A 271 -0.86 -7.13 -12.45
C GLN A 271 -1.65 -7.27 -11.14
N ILE A 272 -1.34 -8.31 -10.38
CA ILE A 272 -1.95 -8.59 -9.07
C ILE A 272 -1.08 -7.96 -7.97
N CYS A 273 -1.70 -7.38 -6.95
CA CYS A 273 -1.04 -6.98 -5.70
C CYS A 273 -1.18 -8.10 -4.66
N GLN A 274 -2.40 -8.33 -4.14
CA GLN A 274 -2.73 -9.45 -3.27
C GLN A 274 -4.06 -10.10 -3.64
N VAL A 275 -4.26 -11.34 -3.19
CA VAL A 275 -5.54 -12.08 -3.33
C VAL A 275 -6.10 -12.63 -2.02
N VAL A 276 -5.57 -12.23 -0.86
CA VAL A 276 -5.82 -12.90 0.42
C VAL A 276 -6.68 -12.08 1.39
N ASP A 277 -6.81 -10.78 1.16
CA ASP A 277 -7.61 -9.87 2.00
C ASP A 277 -9.11 -9.94 1.75
N PRO A 278 -9.95 -9.26 2.59
CA PRO A 278 -11.38 -9.14 2.36
C PRO A 278 -11.75 -8.58 0.97
N LEU A 279 -10.94 -7.67 0.42
CA LEU A 279 -11.00 -7.22 -0.97
C LEU A 279 -9.67 -7.52 -1.67
N LYS A 280 -9.73 -7.99 -2.91
CA LYS A 280 -8.56 -8.33 -3.76
C LYS A 280 -8.05 -7.07 -4.42
N THR A 281 -6.73 -6.94 -4.55
CA THR A 281 -6.12 -5.72 -5.10
C THR A 281 -5.33 -6.02 -6.37
N CYS A 282 -5.62 -5.28 -7.43
CA CYS A 282 -4.91 -5.29 -8.69
C CYS A 282 -4.31 -3.92 -8.98
N ARG A 283 -3.32 -3.89 -9.87
CA ARG A 283 -2.76 -2.67 -10.45
C ARG A 283 -2.64 -2.78 -11.96
N TYR A 284 -2.84 -1.68 -12.66
CA TYR A 284 -2.54 -1.57 -14.08
C TYR A 284 -1.28 -0.74 -14.26
N ALA A 285 -0.26 -1.29 -14.90
CA ALA A 285 1.05 -0.69 -15.10
C ALA A 285 1.16 -0.08 -16.51
N LEU A 286 1.46 1.21 -16.58
CA LEU A 286 1.79 1.92 -17.82
C LEU A 286 3.25 2.39 -17.76
N PRO A 287 4.15 1.88 -18.62
CA PRO A 287 5.53 2.36 -18.67
C PRO A 287 5.61 3.86 -18.91
N LYS A 288 6.49 4.56 -18.17
CA LYS A 288 6.68 6.01 -18.32
C LYS A 288 7.18 6.39 -19.71
N THR A 289 7.95 5.53 -20.38
CA THR A 289 8.35 5.72 -21.78
C THR A 289 7.16 5.81 -22.74
N VAL A 290 6.04 5.16 -22.43
CA VAL A 290 4.78 5.26 -23.20
C VAL A 290 4.01 6.52 -22.76
N ALA A 291 3.91 6.77 -21.45
CA ALA A 291 3.26 7.97 -20.93
C ALA A 291 3.90 9.28 -21.46
N GLU A 292 5.22 9.32 -21.57
CA GLU A 292 5.98 10.45 -22.13
C GLU A 292 5.63 10.72 -23.60
N GLN A 293 5.47 9.67 -24.41
CA GLN A 293 5.04 9.80 -25.82
C GLN A 293 3.61 10.37 -25.92
N LEU A 294 2.77 10.08 -24.92
CA LEU A 294 1.43 10.65 -24.79
C LEU A 294 1.43 12.05 -24.13
N SER A 295 2.58 12.57 -23.69
CA SER A 295 2.69 13.78 -22.87
C SER A 295 1.84 13.71 -21.59
N LEU A 296 1.74 12.51 -21.00
CA LEU A 296 0.91 12.19 -19.84
C LEU A 296 1.75 12.19 -18.56
N SER A 297 1.28 12.88 -17.51
CA SER A 297 1.89 12.89 -16.18
C SER A 297 0.83 12.90 -15.07
N ILE A 298 1.13 12.28 -13.92
CA ILE A 298 0.20 12.30 -12.77
C ILE A 298 0.08 13.72 -12.21
N ASP A 299 1.21 14.42 -12.04
CA ASP A 299 1.27 15.80 -11.53
C ASP A 299 0.58 16.84 -12.44
N GLY A 300 0.26 16.51 -13.70
CA GLY A 300 -0.40 17.42 -14.65
C GLY A 300 0.51 18.52 -15.20
N GLY A 301 1.80 18.50 -14.87
CA GLY A 301 2.80 19.36 -15.50
C GLY A 301 2.96 18.97 -16.97
N LYS A 302 2.72 19.92 -17.88
CA LYS A 302 3.21 19.79 -19.26
C LYS A 302 4.73 19.75 -19.18
N HIS A 303 5.35 18.62 -19.53
CA HIS A 303 6.77 18.63 -19.85
C HIS A 303 6.94 19.55 -21.05
N GLU A 304 7.48 20.76 -20.82
CA GLU A 304 7.92 21.63 -21.91
C GLU A 304 8.99 20.86 -22.68
N ARG A 305 8.69 20.56 -23.95
CA ARG A 305 9.62 19.96 -24.90
C ARG A 305 10.54 21.02 -25.47
#